data_AF-Q1JYP5-F1
#
_entry.id   AF-Q1JYP5-F1
#
_cell.length_a   1.000
_cell.length_b   1.000
_cell.length_c   1.000
_cell.angle_alpha   90.00
_cell.angle_beta   90.00
_cell.angle_gamma   90.00
#
_symmetry.space_group_name_H-M   'P 1'
#
loop_
_entity.id
_entity.type
_entity.pdbx_description
1 polymer ?
#
loop_
_entity_poly.entity_id
_entity_poly.type
_entity_poly.pdbx_seq_one_letter_code
_entity_poly.pdbx_strand_id
1 'polypeptide(L)'
;MNKVMITAARPERLKIVSFLLRLAGWEVQSSVSLPEAVNYLKNADVNDNYFDLLVVVNYLSLAESMEERLFESQCLEMCSNLQRPVSILICSNELERSEKKCLAELTREGVDFCQSEKLVGRIEEIHDALNRGLLQATP
;
A
#
# COMPACT_ATOMS: atom_id res chain seq x y z
N MET A 1 -2.74 17.22 5.87
CA MET A 1 -3.81 16.31 5.42
C MET A 1 -3.10 15.11 4.83
N ASN A 2 -3.40 13.90 5.30
CA ASN A 2 -2.61 12.73 4.95
C ASN A 2 -3.00 12.24 3.55
N LYS A 3 -2.00 11.86 2.76
CA LYS A 3 -2.14 11.44 1.36
C LYS A 3 -1.97 9.94 1.24
N VAL A 4 -2.90 9.30 0.55
CA VAL A 4 -2.89 7.86 0.30
C VAL A 4 -2.93 7.56 -1.19
N MET A 5 -2.04 6.68 -1.63
CA MET A 5 -2.09 6.04 -2.93
C MET A 5 -2.77 4.69 -2.77
N ILE A 6 -3.75 4.38 -3.62
CA ILE A 6 -4.41 3.08 -3.62
C ILE A 6 -4.18 2.42 -4.97
N THR A 7 -3.86 1.13 -4.95
CA THR A 7 -3.84 0.29 -6.15
C THR A 7 -4.67 -0.97 -5.96
N ALA A 8 -5.43 -1.33 -7.00
CA ALA A 8 -6.23 -2.54 -7.02
C ALA A 8 -6.39 -3.04 -8.46
N ALA A 9 -6.23 -4.35 -8.67
CA ALA A 9 -6.39 -4.97 -9.98
C ALA A 9 -7.83 -4.85 -10.55
N ARG A 10 -8.82 -4.55 -9.71
CA ARG A 10 -10.23 -4.39 -10.10
C ARG A 10 -10.72 -2.95 -9.91
N PRO A 11 -11.15 -2.24 -10.98
CA PRO A 11 -11.59 -0.85 -10.88
C PRO A 11 -12.76 -0.60 -9.91
N GLU A 12 -13.68 -1.54 -9.77
CA GLU A 12 -14.83 -1.43 -8.86
C GLU A 12 -14.36 -1.40 -7.40
N ARG A 13 -13.39 -2.24 -7.05
CA ARG A 13 -12.78 -2.24 -5.71
C ARG A 13 -12.04 -0.94 -5.46
N LEU A 14 -11.30 -0.45 -6.45
CA LEU A 14 -10.60 0.83 -6.37
C LEU A 14 -11.57 1.98 -6.05
N LYS A 15 -12.73 2.02 -6.72
CA LYS A 15 -13.78 3.03 -6.47
C LYS A 15 -14.32 2.96 -5.04
N ILE A 16 -14.65 1.76 -4.56
CA ILE A 16 -15.21 1.54 -3.22
C ILE A 16 -14.19 1.96 -2.16
N VAL A 17 -12.95 1.48 -2.25
CA VAL A 17 -11.90 1.78 -1.27
C VAL A 17 -11.54 3.26 -1.30
N SER A 18 -11.46 3.87 -2.48
CA SER A 18 -11.23 5.32 -2.61
C SER A 18 -12.34 6.14 -1.96
N PHE A 19 -13.60 5.72 -2.10
CA PHE A 19 -14.73 6.39 -1.47
C PHE A 19 -14.65 6.30 0.06
N LEU A 20 -14.42 5.10 0.60
CA LEU A 20 -14.30 4.88 2.05
C LEU A 20 -13.15 5.71 2.65
N LEU A 21 -12.02 5.79 1.96
CA LEU A 21 -10.87 6.56 2.45
C LEU A 21 -11.10 8.07 2.43
N ARG A 22 -11.80 8.59 1.42
CA ARG A 22 -12.21 10.00 1.40
C ARG A 22 -13.17 10.32 2.55
N LEU A 23 -14.09 9.41 2.89
CA LEU A 23 -14.95 9.58 4.06
C LEU A 23 -14.16 9.64 5.37
N ALA A 24 -13.07 8.87 5.46
CA ALA A 24 -12.14 8.92 6.59
C ALA A 24 -11.20 10.14 6.56
N GLY A 25 -11.38 11.08 5.64
CA GLY A 25 -10.64 12.35 5.59
C GLY A 25 -9.28 12.29 4.87
N TRP A 26 -8.99 11.21 4.13
CA TRP A 26 -7.76 11.09 3.36
C TRP A 26 -7.84 11.78 2.00
N GLU A 27 -6.72 12.36 1.58
CA GLU A 27 -6.53 12.76 0.19
C GLU A 27 -6.11 11.54 -0.64
N VAL A 28 -6.99 11.10 -1.55
CA VAL A 28 -6.85 9.82 -2.24
C VAL A 28 -6.42 10.00 -3.70
N GLN A 29 -5.27 9.42 -4.03
CA GLN A 29 -4.84 9.12 -5.40
C GLN A 29 -5.01 7.62 -5.66
N SER A 30 -5.41 7.25 -6.88
CA SER A 30 -5.70 5.85 -7.21
C SER A 30 -5.08 5.45 -8.54
N SER A 31 -4.58 4.22 -8.64
CA SER A 31 -4.17 3.58 -9.89
C SER A 31 -4.72 2.15 -9.99
N VAL A 32 -4.94 1.68 -11.21
CA VAL A 32 -5.36 0.29 -11.48
C VAL A 32 -4.16 -0.66 -11.66
N SER A 33 -2.94 -0.12 -11.62
CA SER A 33 -1.69 -0.84 -11.88
C SER A 33 -0.68 -0.52 -10.78
N LEU A 34 -0.15 -1.56 -10.12
CA LEU A 34 0.91 -1.38 -9.13
C LEU A 34 2.18 -0.72 -9.71
N PRO A 35 2.72 -1.14 -10.88
CA PRO A 35 3.83 -0.43 -11.51
C PRO A 35 3.57 1.05 -11.76
N GLU A 36 2.36 1.42 -12.18
CA GLU A 36 2.00 2.83 -12.39
C GLU A 36 1.92 3.58 -11.07
N ALA A 37 1.35 2.98 -10.03
CA ALA A 37 1.28 3.56 -8.69
C ALA A 37 2.69 3.85 -8.14
N VAL A 38 3.61 2.90 -8.30
CA VAL A 38 5.00 3.04 -7.88
C VAL A 38 5.71 4.14 -8.66
N ASN A 39 5.56 4.17 -9.98
CA ASN A 39 6.13 5.25 -10.79
C ASN A 39 5.56 6.62 -10.41
N TYR A 40 4.26 6.69 -10.10
CA TYR A 40 3.64 7.92 -9.63
C TYR A 40 4.26 8.37 -8.29
N LEU A 41 4.42 7.46 -7.33
CA LEU A 41 5.00 7.75 -6.02
C LEU A 41 6.43 8.28 -6.14
N LYS A 42 7.26 7.65 -6.98
CA LYS A 42 8.63 8.13 -7.25
C LYS A 42 8.65 9.54 -7.83
N ASN A 43 7.82 9.81 -8.83
CA ASN A 43 7.73 11.14 -9.41
C ASN A 43 7.17 12.17 -8.43
N ALA A 44 6.26 11.76 -7.54
CA ALA A 44 5.69 12.64 -6.53
C ALA A 44 6.75 13.00 -5.46
N ASP A 45 7.57 12.03 -5.03
CA ASP A 45 8.70 12.24 -4.10
C ASP A 45 9.74 13.23 -4.65
N VAL A 46 10.08 13.13 -5.95
CA VAL A 46 10.99 14.09 -6.62
C VAL A 46 10.43 15.52 -6.68
N ASN A 47 9.10 15.68 -6.61
CA ASN A 47 8.40 16.97 -6.69
C ASN A 47 7.90 17.48 -5.32
N ASP A 48 8.47 16.98 -4.21
CA ASP A 48 8.07 17.31 -2.84
C ASP A 48 6.58 17.05 -2.53
N ASN A 49 5.95 16.14 -3.29
CA ASN A 49 4.56 15.73 -3.14
C ASN A 49 4.46 14.35 -2.51
N TYR A 50 4.57 14.30 -1.19
CA TYR A 50 4.68 13.03 -0.48
C TYR A 50 3.34 12.35 -0.22
N PHE A 51 3.40 11.02 -0.15
CA PHE A 51 2.33 10.16 0.30
C PHE A 51 2.73 9.55 1.64
N ASP A 52 1.76 9.37 2.53
CA ASP A 52 2.00 8.74 3.83
C ASP A 52 1.78 7.22 3.76
N LEU A 53 0.91 6.79 2.83
CA LEU A 53 0.44 5.41 2.74
C LEU A 53 0.23 4.97 1.28
N LEU A 54 0.71 3.76 0.96
CA LEU A 54 0.34 2.99 -0.23
C LEU A 54 -0.53 1.80 0.19
N VAL A 55 -1.77 1.74 -0.29
CA VAL A 55 -2.69 0.63 -0.07
C VAL A 55 -2.76 -0.24 -1.32
N VAL A 56 -2.38 -1.51 -1.19
CA VAL A 56 -2.46 -2.51 -2.25
C VAL A 56 -3.60 -3.48 -1.95
N VAL A 57 -4.64 -3.49 -2.79
CA VAL A 57 -5.84 -4.30 -2.55
C VAL A 57 -5.91 -5.49 -3.52
N ASN A 58 -5.92 -6.68 -2.94
CA ASN A 58 -6.25 -7.96 -3.58
C ASN A 58 -5.43 -8.23 -4.85
N TYR A 59 -4.16 -7.83 -4.81
CA TYR A 59 -3.15 -8.18 -5.80
C TYR A 59 -2.61 -9.59 -5.60
N LEU A 60 -2.75 -10.16 -4.39
CA LEU A 60 -2.31 -11.50 -4.02
C LEU A 60 -3.34 -12.58 -4.39
N SER A 61 -3.77 -12.60 -5.65
CA SER A 61 -4.28 -13.84 -6.26
C SER A 61 -3.30 -14.26 -7.35
N LEU A 62 -2.02 -14.31 -6.98
CA LEU A 62 -0.89 -14.44 -7.90
C LEU A 62 -0.73 -15.89 -8.32
N ALA A 63 -1.66 -16.37 -9.14
CA ALA A 63 -1.56 -17.70 -9.75
C ALA A 63 -0.42 -17.79 -10.79
N GLU A 64 0.41 -16.75 -10.98
CA GLU A 64 1.58 -16.78 -11.84
C GLU A 64 2.82 -16.16 -11.17
N SER A 65 3.84 -16.99 -10.94
CA SER A 65 5.13 -16.67 -10.29
C SER A 65 5.90 -15.45 -10.82
N MET A 66 5.52 -14.92 -11.98
CA MET A 66 6.15 -13.74 -12.59
C MET A 66 5.62 -12.43 -11.99
N GLU A 67 4.33 -12.38 -11.65
CA GLU A 67 3.72 -11.21 -11.03
C GLU A 67 4.10 -11.10 -9.54
N GLU A 68 4.36 -12.21 -8.84
CA GLU A 68 4.80 -12.21 -7.43
C GLU A 68 6.19 -11.61 -7.25
N ARG A 69 7.13 -11.98 -8.12
CA ARG A 69 8.48 -11.38 -8.11
C ARG A 69 8.46 -9.90 -8.48
N LEU A 70 7.57 -9.52 -9.40
CA LEU A 70 7.39 -8.11 -9.76
C LEU A 70 6.79 -7.34 -8.58
N PHE A 71 5.79 -7.91 -7.90
CA PHE A 71 5.16 -7.34 -6.72
C PHE A 71 6.18 -7.11 -5.58
N GLU A 72 6.95 -8.14 -5.24
CA GLU A 72 7.98 -8.09 -4.20
C GLU A 72 9.05 -7.06 -4.55
N SER A 73 9.59 -7.12 -5.77
CA SER A 73 10.60 -6.18 -6.25
C SER A 73 10.10 -4.72 -6.20
N GLN A 74 8.86 -4.46 -6.61
CA GLN A 74 8.28 -3.13 -6.58
C GLN A 74 8.03 -2.63 -5.14
N CYS A 75 7.58 -3.49 -4.22
CA CYS A 75 7.40 -3.12 -2.82
C CYS A 75 8.75 -2.85 -2.13
N LEU A 76 9.75 -3.70 -2.37
CA LEU A 76 11.10 -3.50 -1.85
C LEU A 76 11.74 -2.22 -2.39
N GLU A 77 11.61 -1.97 -3.70
CA GLU A 77 12.12 -0.76 -4.33
C GLU A 77 11.49 0.50 -3.71
N MET A 78 10.22 0.43 -3.35
CA MET A 78 9.50 1.51 -2.68
C MET A 78 10.00 1.76 -1.25
N CYS A 79 10.30 0.70 -0.50
CA CYS A 79 10.86 0.83 0.84
C CYS A 79 12.28 1.41 0.81
N SER A 80 13.09 1.10 -0.22
CA SER A 80 14.51 1.45 -0.24
C SER A 80 14.88 2.75 -0.98
N ASN A 81 14.05 3.24 -1.90
CA ASN A 81 14.47 4.29 -2.86
C ASN A 81 13.70 5.62 -2.78
N LEU A 82 12.74 5.76 -1.86
CA LEU A 82 12.06 7.04 -1.65
C LEU A 82 12.81 7.90 -0.62
N GLN A 83 12.90 9.20 -0.88
CA GLN A 83 13.49 10.17 0.06
C GLN A 83 12.67 10.22 1.35
N ARG A 84 11.34 10.12 1.23
CA ARG A 84 10.45 9.99 2.37
C ARG A 84 9.82 8.61 2.38
N PRO A 85 9.95 7.87 3.49
CA PRO A 85 9.48 6.51 3.53
C PRO A 85 7.94 6.46 3.59
N VAL A 86 7.37 5.59 2.76
CA VAL A 86 5.92 5.40 2.60
C VAL A 86 5.52 4.13 3.34
N SER A 87 4.49 4.19 4.18
CA SER A 87 3.93 2.98 4.77
C SER A 87 3.21 2.17 3.68
N ILE A 88 3.40 0.86 3.62
CA ILE A 88 2.72 0.02 2.64
C ILE A 88 1.73 -0.88 3.38
N LEU A 89 0.46 -0.90 2.97
CA LEU A 89 -0.57 -1.77 3.51
C LEU A 89 -1.11 -2.68 2.42
N ILE A 90 -0.90 -3.98 2.58
CA ILE A 90 -1.44 -5.00 1.68
C ILE A 90 -2.74 -5.55 2.26
N CYS A 91 -3.77 -5.60 1.44
CA CYS A 91 -5.12 -5.94 1.82
C CYS A 91 -5.64 -7.11 0.97
N SER A 92 -5.77 -8.32 1.53
CA SER A 92 -6.32 -9.49 0.82
C SER A 92 -7.19 -10.37 1.72
N ASN A 93 -8.17 -11.08 1.16
CA ASN A 93 -9.04 -12.00 1.91
C ASN A 93 -8.49 -13.42 2.00
N GLU A 94 -7.76 -13.83 0.97
CA GLU A 94 -7.20 -15.16 0.85
C GLU A 94 -5.71 -15.00 0.56
N LEU A 95 -4.91 -15.83 1.25
CA LEU A 95 -3.48 -15.92 1.01
C LEU A 95 -3.12 -17.39 0.87
N GLU A 96 -2.48 -17.71 -0.24
CA GLU A 96 -1.81 -18.97 -0.44
C GLU A 96 -0.58 -19.11 0.47
N ARG A 97 -0.06 -20.33 0.59
CA ARG A 97 1.05 -20.63 1.49
C ARG A 97 2.36 -19.95 1.06
N SER A 98 2.57 -19.77 -0.25
CA SER A 98 3.69 -19.01 -0.84
C SER A 98 3.57 -17.53 -0.51
N GLU A 99 2.40 -16.94 -0.73
CA GLU A 99 2.12 -15.52 -0.48
C GLU A 99 2.31 -15.14 0.98
N LYS A 100 1.94 -16.03 1.92
CA LYS A 100 2.21 -15.85 3.36
C LYS A 100 3.70 -15.75 3.68
N LYS A 101 4.54 -16.48 2.95
CA LYS A 101 5.99 -16.45 3.16
C LYS A 101 6.60 -15.16 2.61
N CYS A 102 6.23 -14.77 1.38
CA CYS A 102 6.63 -13.50 0.78
C CYS A 102 6.21 -12.30 1.66
N LEU A 103 4.95 -12.28 2.12
CA LEU A 103 4.46 -11.25 3.04
C LEU A 103 5.25 -11.19 4.35
N ALA A 104 5.60 -12.33 4.93
CA ALA A 104 6.37 -12.37 6.18
C ALA A 104 7.77 -11.77 6.02
N GLU A 105 8.37 -11.89 4.83
CA GLU A 105 9.64 -11.27 4.48
C GLU A 105 9.46 -9.75 4.29
N LEU A 106 8.45 -9.32 3.52
CA LEU A 106 8.10 -7.91 3.32
C LEU A 106 7.70 -7.17 4.61
N THR A 107 7.11 -7.87 5.59
CA THR A 107 6.74 -7.25 6.87
C THR A 107 7.95 -6.74 7.64
N ARG A 108 9.11 -7.38 7.47
CA ARG A 108 10.36 -6.92 8.07
C ARG A 108 10.87 -5.62 7.44
N GLU A 109 10.44 -5.35 6.21
CA GLU A 109 10.78 -4.19 5.39
C GLU A 109 9.74 -3.06 5.53
N GLY A 110 8.88 -3.10 6.54
CA GLY A 110 7.88 -2.05 6.80
C GLY A 110 6.56 -2.18 6.04
N VAL A 111 6.29 -3.35 5.45
CA VAL A 111 5.02 -3.63 4.76
C VAL A 111 4.02 -4.29 5.70
N ASP A 112 2.89 -3.63 5.96
CA ASP A 112 1.83 -4.17 6.79
C ASP A 112 0.82 -4.99 5.98
N PHE A 113 0.12 -5.91 6.64
CA PHE A 113 -0.90 -6.76 6.03
C PHE A 113 -2.20 -6.75 6.84
N CYS A 114 -3.33 -6.61 6.14
CA CYS A 114 -4.65 -6.80 6.73
C CYS A 114 -5.61 -7.59 5.83
N GLN A 115 -6.65 -8.15 6.45
CA GLN A 115 -7.79 -8.70 5.72
C GLN A 115 -8.65 -7.57 5.15
N SER A 116 -9.33 -7.79 4.03
CA SER A 116 -10.11 -6.70 3.39
C SER A 116 -11.27 -6.20 4.24
N GLU A 117 -11.85 -7.07 5.06
CA GLU A 117 -12.88 -6.69 6.03
C GLU A 117 -12.35 -5.75 7.14
N LYS A 118 -11.04 -5.73 7.37
CA LYS A 118 -10.37 -4.89 8.39
C LYS A 118 -9.71 -3.65 7.79
N LEU A 119 -9.79 -3.45 6.47
CA LEU A 119 -9.06 -2.40 5.77
C LEU A 119 -9.32 -1.01 6.35
N VAL A 120 -10.59 -0.65 6.54
CA VAL A 120 -10.98 0.68 7.02
C VAL A 120 -10.43 0.93 8.42
N GLY A 121 -10.69 0.02 9.36
CA GLY A 121 -10.20 0.14 10.73
C GLY A 121 -8.68 0.19 10.80
N ARG A 122 -7.98 -0.59 9.96
CA ARG A 122 -6.52 -0.57 9.93
C ARG A 122 -5.97 0.76 9.42
N ILE A 123 -6.63 1.37 8.45
CA ILE A 123 -6.23 2.69 7.94
C ILE A 123 -6.50 3.79 8.98
N GLU A 124 -7.60 3.71 9.73
CA GLU A 124 -7.86 4.62 10.85
C GLU A 124 -6.76 4.53 11.92
N GLU A 125 -6.34 3.32 12.28
CA GLU A 125 -5.22 3.10 13.22
C GLU A 125 -3.90 3.70 12.71
N ILE A 126 -3.58 3.52 11.42
CA ILE A 126 -2.40 4.10 10.77
C ILE A 126 -2.51 5.64 10.75
N HIS A 127 -3.68 6.16 10.41
CA HIS A 127 -3.94 7.61 10.40
C HIS A 127 -3.68 8.24 11.77
N ASP A 128 -4.22 7.61 12.81
CA ASP A 128 -4.04 8.03 14.20
C ASP A 128 -2.58 7.97 14.63
N ALA A 129 -1.88 6.89 14.28
CA ALA A 129 -0.47 6.74 14.61
C ALA A 129 0.43 7.75 13.87
N LEU A 130 0.14 8.06 12.60
CA LEU A 130 0.81 9.12 11.83
C LEU A 130 0.58 10.49 12.47
N ASN A 131 -0.66 10.83 12.81
CA ASN A 131 -1.00 12.11 13.44
C ASN A 131 -0.37 12.27 14.83
N ARG A 132 -0.14 11.16 15.56
CA ARG A 132 0.57 11.15 16.84
C ARG A 132 2.09 11.12 16.70
N GLY A 133 2.62 11.03 15.47
CA GLY A 133 4.06 10.91 15.19
C GLY A 133 4.67 9.58 15.62
N LEU A 134 3.85 8.55 15.82
CA LEU A 134 4.24 7.22 16.30
C LEU A 134 4.66 6.26 15.17
N LEU A 135 4.21 6.53 13.94
CA LEU A 135 4.72 5.89 12.74
C LEU A 135 5.86 6.74 12.17
N GLN A 136 7.09 6.41 12.55
CA GLN A 136 8.24 6.68 11.71
C GLN A 136 8.49 5.40 10.93
N ALA A 137 8.43 5.50 9.60
CA ALA A 137 8.73 4.34 8.79
C ALA A 137 10.17 3.88 9.09
N THR A 138 10.33 2.56 9.12
CA THR A 138 11.60 1.91 9.36
C THR A 138 12.63 2.41 8.33
N PRO A 139 13.83 2.83 8.75
CA PRO A 139 14.89 3.27 7.85
C PRO A 139 15.45 2.14 7.00
#